data_AF-A0A1F6V4V3-F1
#
_entry.id   AF-A0A1F6V4V3-F1
#
_cell.length_a   1.000
_cell.length_b   1.000
_cell.length_c   1.000
_cell.angle_alpha   90.00
_cell.angle_beta   90.00
_cell.angle_gamma   90.00
#
_symmetry.space_group_name_H-M   'P 1'
#
loop_
_entity.id
_entity.type
_entity.pdbx_description
1 polymer ?
#
loop_
_entity_poly.entity_id
_entity_poly.type
_entity_poly.pdbx_seq_one_letter_code
_entity_poly.pdbx_strand_id
1 'polypeptide(L)'
;MAERNQFSKEYKIFKELEHWRPLKNIVAATEFVAANHLLYGLFCYLYIDTKELYAQMPLRKNGEKPFIHPLNVVMNLKKAGVNDVVTLCAGLIHDYVEERVDLYKEQVEIKEDSEGIKKLDAYEKVVLYELQEKMSVVAVQEKIDLRVVEEIIAITKLLTRHKRDFYYKSIIGIFQCRDEKIREKAMQVKLADRTHNIWSIENFTEQQRLFQCFKNLFIINNVKLYLMEKKGKHIFEEHEPLEKLLKKCGKATYDAFLYICRWTMEKGITEVTSMMQLAFQKFSLERNGMLEVTNINRREKHPLWLFQGVIRKYDAKLLHHFKTYEKLKQSEFEYCTLFFSDYKFTPEQIKAIVDYKDAYSLKEAVAYLLYKPDYMLGRFNYQKLFRKVE
;
A
#
# COMPACT_ATOMS: atom_id res chain seq x y z
N MET A 1 -37.98 -0.34 -27.30
CA MET A 1 -37.46 0.93 -26.77
C MET A 1 -36.08 0.68 -26.21
N ALA A 2 -35.03 1.11 -26.92
CA ALA A 2 -33.66 1.01 -26.43
C ALA A 2 -33.35 2.30 -25.65
N GLU A 3 -33.30 2.23 -24.33
CA GLU A 3 -32.78 3.32 -23.51
C GLU A 3 -31.29 3.51 -23.83
N ARG A 4 -31.00 4.47 -24.71
CA ARG A 4 -29.67 5.04 -24.83
C ARG A 4 -29.41 5.79 -23.51
N ASN A 5 -28.78 5.11 -22.55
CA ASN A 5 -28.10 5.76 -21.43
C ASN A 5 -26.92 6.57 -21.99
N GLN A 6 -27.21 7.72 -22.61
CA GLN A 6 -26.21 8.73 -22.94
C GLN A 6 -25.87 9.49 -21.66
N PHE A 7 -25.13 8.82 -20.77
CA PHE A 7 -24.48 9.49 -19.66
C PHE A 7 -23.64 10.65 -20.19
N SER A 8 -23.67 11.79 -19.49
CA SER A 8 -22.84 12.94 -19.82
C SER A 8 -21.35 12.55 -19.78
N LYS A 9 -20.49 13.33 -20.45
CA LYS A 9 -19.04 13.09 -20.44
C LYS A 9 -18.50 13.13 -19.00
N GLU A 10 -19.01 14.05 -18.19
CA GLU A 10 -18.69 14.22 -16.78
C GLU A 10 -19.12 13.00 -15.96
N TYR A 11 -20.31 12.46 -16.22
CA TYR A 11 -20.78 11.27 -15.53
C TYR A 11 -19.92 10.04 -15.88
N LYS A 12 -19.51 9.90 -17.14
CA LYS A 12 -18.58 8.81 -17.55
C LYS A 12 -17.25 8.92 -16.80
N ILE A 13 -16.67 10.12 -16.73
CA ILE A 13 -15.46 10.38 -15.94
C ILE A 13 -15.70 10.09 -14.45
N PHE A 14 -16.83 10.51 -13.89
CA PHE A 14 -17.19 10.21 -12.51
C PHE A 14 -17.25 8.70 -12.23
N LYS A 15 -17.86 7.92 -13.14
CA LYS A 15 -17.91 6.45 -13.02
C LYS A 15 -16.53 5.82 -13.12
N GLU A 16 -15.63 6.39 -13.93
CA GLU A 16 -14.23 5.97 -13.98
C GLU A 16 -13.47 6.32 -12.71
N LEU A 17 -13.84 7.37 -11.98
CA LEU A 17 -13.24 7.78 -10.71
C LEU A 17 -13.81 7.05 -9.49
N GLU A 18 -15.05 6.55 -9.56
CA GLU A 18 -15.74 5.83 -8.47
C GLU A 18 -14.90 4.64 -7.94
N HIS A 19 -14.83 4.46 -6.61
CA HIS A 19 -14.10 3.32 -6.04
C HIS A 19 -14.65 2.00 -6.54
N TRP A 20 -13.76 1.03 -6.79
CA TRP A 20 -14.25 -0.31 -7.06
C TRP A 20 -14.80 -0.91 -5.77
N ARG A 21 -16.01 -1.44 -5.83
CA ARG A 21 -16.61 -2.10 -4.67
C ARG A 21 -15.87 -3.42 -4.40
N PRO A 22 -15.45 -3.68 -3.15
CA PRO A 22 -14.84 -4.95 -2.80
C PRO A 22 -15.88 -6.08 -2.86
N LEU A 23 -15.40 -7.28 -3.15
CA LEU A 23 -16.14 -8.52 -2.99
C LEU A 23 -16.45 -8.72 -1.51
N LYS A 24 -17.71 -9.06 -1.23
CA LYS A 24 -18.19 -9.43 0.12
C LYS A 24 -18.30 -10.93 0.32
N ASN A 25 -18.27 -11.70 -0.78
CA ASN A 25 -18.45 -13.13 -0.78
C ASN A 25 -17.33 -13.78 -1.61
N ILE A 26 -17.05 -15.05 -1.31
CA ILE A 26 -16.16 -15.88 -2.12
C ILE A 26 -16.87 -16.16 -3.45
N VAL A 27 -16.22 -15.86 -4.56
CA VAL A 27 -16.75 -16.05 -5.93
C VAL A 27 -15.95 -17.13 -6.66
N ALA A 28 -16.53 -17.74 -7.69
CA ALA A 28 -15.88 -18.84 -8.41
C ALA A 28 -14.60 -18.41 -9.15
N ALA A 29 -13.67 -19.35 -9.38
CA ALA A 29 -12.45 -19.10 -10.14
C ALA A 29 -12.72 -18.60 -11.58
N THR A 30 -13.85 -19.04 -12.18
CA THR A 30 -14.33 -18.60 -13.50
C THR A 30 -14.63 -17.11 -13.58
N GLU A 31 -14.91 -16.44 -12.46
CA GLU A 31 -15.08 -14.99 -12.41
C GLU A 31 -13.76 -14.26 -12.66
N PHE A 32 -12.62 -14.94 -12.48
CA PHE A 32 -11.29 -14.36 -12.65
C PHE A 32 -10.64 -14.78 -13.97
N VAL A 33 -10.64 -16.08 -14.28
CA VAL A 33 -10.01 -16.62 -15.49
C VAL A 33 -11.05 -17.46 -16.24
N ALA A 34 -11.19 -17.24 -17.55
CA ALA A 34 -12.13 -18.00 -18.35
C ALA A 34 -11.74 -19.49 -18.40
N ALA A 35 -12.73 -20.38 -18.34
CA ALA A 35 -12.50 -21.84 -18.27
C ALA A 35 -11.75 -22.42 -19.48
N ASN A 36 -11.79 -21.74 -20.62
CA ASN A 36 -11.08 -22.12 -21.85
C ASN A 36 -9.66 -21.51 -21.95
N HIS A 37 -9.22 -20.73 -20.98
CA HIS A 37 -7.89 -20.13 -20.99
C HIS A 37 -6.84 -21.20 -20.65
N LEU A 38 -5.69 -21.20 -21.36
CA LEU A 38 -4.61 -22.18 -21.18
C LEU A 38 -4.15 -22.33 -19.72
N LEU A 39 -4.08 -21.21 -18.99
CA LEU A 39 -3.66 -21.19 -17.58
C LEU A 39 -4.79 -21.41 -16.56
N TYR A 40 -6.00 -21.75 -17.00
CA TYR A 40 -7.15 -21.92 -16.10
C TYR A 40 -6.94 -23.04 -15.08
N GLY A 41 -6.44 -24.21 -15.51
CA GLY A 41 -6.15 -25.33 -14.60
C GLY A 41 -5.17 -24.95 -13.48
N LEU A 42 -4.08 -24.28 -13.84
CA LEU A 42 -3.10 -23.76 -12.87
C LEU A 42 -3.71 -22.72 -11.92
N PHE A 43 -4.54 -21.80 -12.43
CA PHE A 43 -5.21 -20.81 -11.59
C PHE A 43 -6.20 -21.47 -10.61
N CYS A 44 -6.96 -22.47 -11.07
CA CYS A 44 -7.87 -23.25 -10.22
C CYS A 44 -7.12 -23.99 -9.11
N TYR A 45 -5.98 -24.60 -9.43
CA TYR A 45 -5.11 -25.22 -8.42
C TYR A 45 -4.71 -24.21 -7.34
N LEU A 46 -4.13 -23.07 -7.73
CA LEU A 46 -3.72 -22.02 -6.79
C LEU A 46 -4.90 -21.47 -5.98
N TYR A 47 -6.08 -21.36 -6.58
CA TYR A 47 -7.29 -20.90 -5.91
C TYR A 47 -7.70 -21.85 -4.80
N ILE A 48 -7.68 -23.16 -5.04
CA ILE A 48 -8.03 -24.18 -4.04
C ILE A 48 -6.98 -24.19 -2.94
N ASP A 49 -5.70 -24.29 -3.30
CA ASP A 49 -4.59 -24.38 -2.35
C ASP A 49 -4.49 -23.13 -1.45
N THR A 50 -4.67 -21.94 -2.03
CA THR A 50 -4.74 -20.68 -1.26
C THR A 50 -5.98 -20.66 -0.38
N LYS A 51 -7.15 -21.09 -0.87
CA LYS A 51 -8.37 -21.13 -0.06
C LYS A 51 -8.21 -22.04 1.16
N GLU A 52 -7.56 -23.18 1.00
CA GLU A 52 -7.28 -24.14 2.09
C GLU A 52 -6.30 -23.57 3.12
N LEU A 53 -5.27 -22.84 2.67
CA LEU A 53 -4.38 -22.10 3.56
C LEU A 53 -5.15 -21.08 4.40
N TYR A 54 -5.93 -20.22 3.75
CA TYR A 54 -6.67 -19.15 4.42
C TYR A 54 -7.84 -19.66 5.28
N ALA A 55 -8.26 -20.92 5.12
CA ALA A 55 -9.24 -21.55 6.00
C ALA A 55 -8.68 -21.85 7.41
N GLN A 56 -7.36 -21.86 7.57
CA GLN A 56 -6.68 -22.06 8.86
C GLN A 56 -6.52 -20.76 9.65
N MET A 57 -6.86 -19.61 9.05
CA MET A 57 -6.69 -18.29 9.65
C MET A 57 -7.93 -17.81 10.40
N PRO A 58 -7.76 -17.01 11.46
CA PRO A 58 -8.90 -16.38 12.13
C PRO A 58 -9.60 -15.39 11.19
N LEU A 59 -10.90 -15.16 11.44
CA LEU A 59 -11.65 -14.12 10.72
C LEU A 59 -10.96 -12.77 10.84
N ARG A 60 -11.09 -11.94 9.78
CA ARG A 60 -10.65 -10.54 9.86
C ARG A 60 -11.47 -9.81 10.93
N LYS A 61 -10.96 -8.69 11.44
CA LYS A 61 -11.62 -7.94 12.53
C LYS A 61 -13.03 -7.44 12.20
N ASN A 62 -13.35 -7.27 10.91
CA ASN A 62 -14.68 -6.92 10.40
C ASN A 62 -15.60 -8.16 10.20
N GLY A 63 -15.16 -9.36 10.61
CA GLY A 63 -15.90 -10.62 10.47
C GLY A 63 -15.75 -11.29 9.10
N GLU A 64 -15.02 -10.70 8.15
CA GLU A 64 -14.86 -11.28 6.82
C GLU A 64 -13.95 -12.51 6.82
N LYS A 65 -14.23 -13.45 5.91
CA LYS A 65 -13.37 -14.61 5.65
C LYS A 65 -12.01 -14.12 5.10
N PRO A 66 -10.87 -14.56 5.66
CA PRO A 66 -9.55 -14.11 5.24
C PRO A 66 -9.28 -14.24 3.74
N PHE A 67 -9.73 -15.35 3.14
CA PHE A 67 -9.56 -15.62 1.70
C PHE A 67 -10.23 -14.58 0.77
N ILE A 68 -11.17 -13.75 1.27
CA ILE A 68 -11.73 -12.64 0.48
C ILE A 68 -10.66 -11.61 0.12
N HIS A 69 -9.59 -11.49 0.91
CA HIS A 69 -8.50 -10.57 0.65
C HIS A 69 -7.79 -10.82 -0.70
N PRO A 70 -7.18 -11.99 -0.95
CA PRO A 70 -6.53 -12.25 -2.24
C PRO A 70 -7.53 -12.19 -3.42
N LEU A 71 -8.80 -12.57 -3.23
CA LEU A 71 -9.82 -12.43 -4.28
C LEU A 71 -10.09 -10.96 -4.66
N ASN A 72 -10.09 -10.06 -3.67
CA ASN A 72 -10.20 -8.62 -3.93
C ASN A 72 -8.97 -8.07 -4.65
N VAL A 73 -7.77 -8.59 -4.38
CA VAL A 73 -6.56 -8.23 -5.13
C VAL A 73 -6.70 -8.61 -6.60
N VAL A 74 -7.08 -9.86 -6.90
CA VAL A 74 -7.30 -10.31 -8.28
C VAL A 74 -8.45 -9.54 -8.96
N MET A 75 -9.52 -9.23 -8.22
CA MET A 75 -10.63 -8.42 -8.74
C MET A 75 -10.19 -7.00 -9.09
N ASN A 76 -9.35 -6.37 -8.26
CA ASN A 76 -8.80 -5.04 -8.53
C ASN A 76 -7.91 -5.05 -9.78
N LEU A 77 -7.07 -6.08 -9.96
CA LEU A 77 -6.27 -6.28 -11.18
C LEU A 77 -7.16 -6.37 -12.42
N LYS A 78 -8.22 -7.18 -12.38
CA LYS A 78 -9.17 -7.30 -13.50
C LYS A 78 -9.89 -6.00 -13.80
N LYS A 79 -10.39 -5.30 -12.79
CA LYS A 79 -11.06 -4.00 -12.98
C LYS A 79 -10.11 -2.92 -13.50
N ALA A 80 -8.81 -3.07 -13.26
CA ALA A 80 -7.79 -2.24 -13.88
C ALA A 80 -7.55 -2.55 -15.37
N GLY A 81 -7.99 -3.71 -15.86
CA GLY A 81 -7.74 -4.17 -17.23
C GLY A 81 -6.55 -5.12 -17.35
N VAL A 82 -6.04 -5.67 -16.25
CA VAL A 82 -5.01 -6.72 -16.29
C VAL A 82 -5.63 -8.02 -16.79
N ASN A 83 -5.28 -8.42 -18.01
CA ASN A 83 -5.71 -9.68 -18.63
C ASN A 83 -4.62 -10.76 -18.59
N ASP A 84 -3.42 -10.42 -18.14
CA ASP A 84 -2.30 -11.36 -18.00
C ASP A 84 -2.55 -12.31 -16.81
N VAL A 85 -2.86 -13.57 -17.11
CA VAL A 85 -3.22 -14.56 -16.08
C VAL A 85 -2.06 -14.87 -15.14
N VAL A 86 -0.80 -14.71 -15.56
CA VAL A 86 0.37 -14.80 -14.67
C VAL A 86 0.29 -13.78 -13.52
N THR A 87 -0.05 -12.54 -13.83
CA THR A 87 -0.24 -11.47 -12.84
C THR A 87 -1.44 -11.76 -11.93
N LEU A 88 -2.52 -12.35 -12.47
CA LEU A 88 -3.68 -12.76 -11.68
C LEU A 88 -3.32 -13.92 -10.72
N CYS A 89 -2.55 -14.91 -11.17
CA CYS A 89 -2.02 -15.98 -10.31
C CYS A 89 -1.15 -15.40 -9.19
N ALA A 90 -0.21 -14.51 -9.53
CA ALA A 90 0.64 -13.85 -8.54
C ALA A 90 -0.17 -13.01 -7.54
N GLY A 91 -1.22 -12.30 -8.00
CA GLY A 91 -2.13 -11.56 -7.13
C GLY A 91 -2.91 -12.46 -6.17
N LEU A 92 -3.31 -13.65 -6.61
CA LEU A 92 -4.00 -14.63 -5.77
C LEU A 92 -3.11 -15.16 -4.64
N ILE A 93 -1.83 -15.38 -4.92
CA ILE A 93 -0.87 -15.99 -3.98
C ILE A 93 0.12 -15.01 -3.35
N HIS A 94 -0.10 -13.69 -3.51
CA HIS A 94 0.91 -12.68 -3.16
C HIS A 94 1.37 -12.74 -1.70
N ASP A 95 0.47 -13.10 -0.79
CA ASP A 95 0.75 -13.26 0.65
C ASP A 95 0.92 -14.74 1.05
N TYR A 96 0.75 -15.70 0.14
CA TYR A 96 0.73 -17.15 0.46
C TYR A 96 1.96 -17.60 1.25
N VAL A 97 3.15 -17.21 0.80
CA VAL A 97 4.42 -17.60 1.43
C VAL A 97 4.53 -16.98 2.82
N GLU A 98 4.17 -15.70 2.96
CA GLU A 98 4.21 -14.99 4.22
C GLU A 98 3.26 -15.61 5.25
N GLU A 99 2.04 -15.93 4.82
CA GLU A 99 1.01 -16.54 5.64
C GLU A 99 1.39 -17.96 6.11
N ARG A 100 2.01 -18.77 5.24
CA ARG A 100 2.57 -20.07 5.63
C ARG A 100 3.65 -19.94 6.70
N VAL A 101 4.53 -18.95 6.55
CA VAL A 101 5.60 -18.68 7.52
C VAL A 101 5.02 -18.18 8.85
N ASP A 102 3.99 -17.35 8.82
CA ASP A 102 3.33 -16.86 10.04
C ASP A 102 2.58 -17.97 10.78
N LEU A 103 1.86 -18.85 10.08
CA LEU A 103 1.25 -20.03 10.69
C LEU A 103 2.30 -20.96 11.32
N TYR A 104 3.42 -21.20 10.63
CA TYR A 104 4.51 -22.01 11.17
C TYR A 104 5.14 -21.38 12.42
N LYS A 105 5.34 -20.05 12.40
CA LYS A 105 5.83 -19.30 13.57
C LYS A 105 4.91 -19.50 14.77
N GLU A 106 3.60 -19.42 14.59
CA GLU A 106 2.61 -19.61 15.65
C GLU A 106 2.57 -21.05 16.14
N GLN A 107 2.55 -22.03 15.24
CA GLN A 107 2.47 -23.47 15.57
C GLN A 107 3.69 -23.98 16.34
N VAL A 108 4.88 -23.43 16.07
CA VAL A 108 6.15 -23.85 16.68
C VAL A 108 6.65 -22.84 17.72
N GLU A 109 5.83 -21.83 18.05
CA GLU A 109 6.10 -20.79 19.05
C GLU A 109 7.48 -20.10 18.87
N ILE A 110 7.85 -19.79 17.62
CA ILE A 110 9.16 -19.21 17.30
C ILE A 110 9.22 -17.75 17.76
N LYS A 111 10.21 -17.44 18.61
CA LYS A 111 10.49 -16.08 19.08
C LYS A 111 11.05 -15.20 17.97
N GLU A 112 10.78 -13.90 18.02
CA GLU A 112 11.33 -12.90 17.08
C GLU A 112 12.75 -12.44 17.48
N ASP A 113 13.61 -13.37 17.87
CA ASP A 113 15.03 -13.12 18.05
C ASP A 113 15.83 -13.50 16.81
N SER A 114 17.15 -13.26 16.83
CA SER A 114 18.04 -13.53 15.68
C SER A 114 17.97 -14.99 15.22
N GLU A 115 17.81 -15.94 16.14
CA GLU A 115 17.77 -17.36 15.81
C GLU A 115 16.40 -17.77 15.25
N GLY A 116 15.32 -17.26 15.84
CA GLY A 116 13.98 -17.47 15.31
C GLY A 116 13.81 -16.87 13.91
N ILE A 117 14.35 -15.68 13.66
CA ILE A 117 14.34 -15.07 12.31
C ILE A 117 15.08 -15.96 11.31
N LYS A 118 16.24 -16.52 11.64
CA LYS A 118 16.96 -17.46 10.76
C LYS A 118 16.14 -18.71 10.43
N LYS A 119 15.44 -19.26 11.42
CA LYS A 119 14.55 -20.42 11.22
C LYS A 119 13.39 -20.11 10.30
N LEU A 120 12.73 -18.96 10.49
CA LEU A 120 11.63 -18.51 9.64
C LEU A 120 12.11 -18.26 8.20
N ASP A 121 13.29 -17.67 8.03
CA ASP A 121 13.91 -17.46 6.72
C ASP A 121 14.26 -18.78 6.01
N ALA A 122 14.71 -19.79 6.74
CA ALA A 122 14.95 -21.11 6.18
C ALA A 122 13.63 -21.77 5.75
N TYR A 123 12.59 -21.65 6.58
CA TYR A 123 11.26 -22.18 6.26
C TYR A 123 10.61 -21.47 5.08
N GLU A 124 10.76 -20.16 4.93
CA GLU A 124 10.30 -19.39 3.77
C GLU A 124 10.82 -19.98 2.45
N LYS A 125 12.10 -20.38 2.42
CA LYS A 125 12.71 -21.02 1.24
C LYS A 125 12.08 -22.37 0.93
N VAL A 126 11.78 -23.15 1.96
CA VAL A 126 11.09 -24.45 1.83
C VAL A 126 9.70 -24.24 1.24
N VAL A 127 8.92 -23.29 1.78
CA VAL A 127 7.58 -22.98 1.28
C VAL A 127 7.61 -22.54 -0.19
N LEU A 128 8.56 -21.68 -0.57
CA LEU A 128 8.73 -21.25 -1.96
C LEU A 128 9.08 -22.41 -2.89
N TYR A 129 9.96 -23.31 -2.46
CA TYR A 129 10.33 -24.50 -3.22
C TYR A 129 9.14 -25.44 -3.40
N GLU A 130 8.43 -25.77 -2.33
CA GLU A 130 7.23 -26.62 -2.36
C GLU A 130 6.15 -26.04 -3.27
N LEU A 131 5.90 -24.73 -3.18
CA LEU A 131 4.94 -24.04 -4.03
C LEU A 131 5.33 -24.14 -5.52
N GLN A 132 6.60 -23.90 -5.84
CA GLN A 132 7.12 -24.02 -7.21
C GLN A 132 7.02 -25.46 -7.73
N GLU A 133 7.36 -26.46 -6.92
CA GLU A 133 7.29 -27.87 -7.29
C GLU A 133 5.85 -28.28 -7.61
N LYS A 134 4.90 -27.98 -6.71
CA LYS A 134 3.48 -28.32 -6.93
C LYS A 134 2.90 -27.63 -8.17
N MET A 135 3.22 -26.34 -8.38
CA MET A 135 2.83 -25.62 -9.58
C MET A 135 3.43 -26.24 -10.86
N SER A 136 4.67 -26.72 -10.79
CA SER A 136 5.35 -27.36 -11.92
C SER A 136 4.69 -28.69 -12.30
N VAL A 137 4.28 -29.49 -11.30
CA VAL A 137 3.51 -30.72 -11.55
C VAL A 137 2.22 -30.42 -12.30
N VAL A 138 1.44 -29.44 -11.85
CA VAL A 138 0.20 -29.02 -12.51
C VAL A 138 0.50 -28.48 -13.92
N ALA A 139 1.55 -27.69 -14.07
CA ALA A 139 1.95 -27.16 -15.37
C ALA A 139 2.29 -28.27 -16.37
N VAL A 140 3.02 -29.31 -15.96
CA VAL A 140 3.33 -30.47 -16.83
C VAL A 140 2.05 -31.22 -17.22
N GLN A 141 1.14 -31.46 -16.27
CA GLN A 141 -0.13 -32.16 -16.52
C GLN A 141 -1.01 -31.39 -17.53
N GLU A 142 -1.07 -30.07 -17.38
CA GLU A 142 -1.86 -29.16 -18.22
C GLU A 142 -1.12 -28.69 -19.48
N LYS A 143 0.10 -29.19 -19.73
CA LYS A 143 0.97 -28.81 -20.87
C LYS A 143 1.27 -27.29 -20.93
N ILE A 144 1.42 -26.67 -19.77
CA ILE A 144 1.83 -25.28 -19.59
C ILE A 144 3.36 -25.19 -19.55
N ASP A 145 3.93 -24.17 -20.19
CA ASP A 145 5.37 -23.89 -20.15
C ASP A 145 5.84 -23.59 -18.71
N LEU A 146 6.87 -24.28 -18.23
CA LEU A 146 7.43 -24.10 -16.89
C LEU A 146 7.95 -22.68 -16.63
N ARG A 147 8.32 -21.92 -17.67
CA ARG A 147 8.68 -20.50 -17.55
C ARG A 147 7.55 -19.66 -16.97
N VAL A 148 6.29 -20.08 -17.15
CA VAL A 148 5.13 -19.44 -16.53
C VAL A 148 5.17 -19.58 -15.01
N VAL A 149 5.52 -20.77 -14.51
CA VAL A 149 5.65 -21.04 -13.08
C VAL A 149 6.80 -20.22 -12.50
N GLU A 150 7.96 -20.20 -13.16
CA GLU A 150 9.12 -19.40 -12.76
C GLU A 150 8.78 -17.91 -12.67
N GLU A 151 8.03 -17.39 -13.65
CA GLU A 151 7.59 -15.99 -13.66
C GLU A 151 6.64 -15.68 -12.49
N ILE A 152 5.65 -16.54 -12.21
CA ILE A 152 4.75 -16.37 -11.05
C ILE A 152 5.56 -16.37 -9.74
N ILE A 153 6.47 -17.33 -9.56
CA ILE A 153 7.30 -17.43 -8.36
C ILE A 153 8.22 -16.21 -8.20
N ALA A 154 8.79 -15.70 -9.29
CA ALA A 154 9.62 -14.50 -9.25
C ALA A 154 8.83 -13.27 -8.81
N ILE A 155 7.60 -13.10 -9.30
CA ILE A 155 6.71 -12.02 -8.87
C ILE A 155 6.33 -12.18 -7.38
N THR A 156 5.91 -13.38 -6.96
CA THR A 156 5.54 -13.66 -5.57
C THR A 156 6.69 -13.40 -4.59
N LYS A 157 7.92 -13.77 -4.96
CA LYS A 157 9.12 -13.47 -4.15
C LYS A 157 9.30 -11.97 -3.91
N LEU A 158 9.04 -11.12 -4.90
CA LEU A 158 9.13 -9.66 -4.75
C LEU A 158 8.02 -9.08 -3.86
N LEU A 159 6.88 -9.75 -3.78
CA LEU A 159 5.71 -9.32 -3.00
C LEU A 159 5.75 -9.78 -1.54
N THR A 160 6.51 -10.85 -1.26
CA THR A 160 6.64 -11.47 0.05
C THR A 160 7.42 -10.57 1.02
N ARG A 161 6.89 -10.38 2.25
CA ARG A 161 7.65 -9.71 3.33
C ARG A 161 8.54 -10.72 4.06
N HIS A 162 9.84 -10.64 3.80
CA HIS A 162 10.84 -11.45 4.52
C HIS A 162 10.95 -11.08 5.99
N LYS A 163 10.95 -12.06 6.89
CA LYS A 163 11.02 -11.80 8.35
C LYS A 163 12.37 -11.20 8.78
N ARG A 164 13.46 -11.52 8.07
CA ARG A 164 14.77 -10.85 8.23
C ARG A 164 14.78 -9.36 7.88
N ASP A 165 13.81 -8.89 7.11
CA ASP A 165 13.79 -7.55 6.57
C ASP A 165 12.72 -6.72 7.27
N PHE A 166 13.04 -5.45 7.53
CA PHE A 166 11.99 -4.51 7.85
C PHE A 166 11.16 -4.22 6.60
N TYR A 167 9.88 -3.85 6.78
CA TYR A 167 8.89 -3.69 5.71
C TYR A 167 9.43 -2.99 4.46
N TYR A 168 10.16 -1.90 4.64
CA TYR A 168 10.72 -1.09 3.56
C TYR A 168 11.80 -1.82 2.75
N LYS A 169 12.62 -2.66 3.38
CA LYS A 169 13.67 -3.43 2.71
C LYS A 169 13.11 -4.59 1.89
N SER A 170 11.96 -5.17 2.27
CA SER A 170 11.30 -6.18 1.43
C SER A 170 10.67 -5.53 0.19
N ILE A 171 9.92 -4.45 0.38
CA ILE A 171 9.13 -3.84 -0.71
C ILE A 171 9.97 -3.08 -1.75
N ILE A 172 11.15 -2.59 -1.37
CA ILE A 172 12.06 -1.93 -2.31
C ILE A 172 12.53 -2.87 -3.43
N GLY A 173 12.55 -4.18 -3.18
CA GLY A 173 12.94 -5.19 -4.15
C GLY A 173 12.11 -5.15 -5.43
N ILE A 174 10.81 -4.81 -5.32
CA ILE A 174 9.93 -4.60 -6.48
C ILE A 174 10.52 -3.54 -7.41
N PHE A 175 10.86 -2.38 -6.86
CA PHE A 175 11.33 -1.22 -7.64
C PHE A 175 12.76 -1.38 -8.17
N GLN A 176 13.55 -2.27 -7.56
CA GLN A 176 14.93 -2.59 -7.96
C GLN A 176 15.05 -3.79 -8.91
N CYS A 177 13.95 -4.50 -9.17
CA CYS A 177 13.96 -5.63 -10.08
C CYS A 177 14.41 -5.18 -11.49
N ARG A 178 15.42 -5.87 -12.04
CA ARG A 178 16.00 -5.54 -13.35
C ARG A 178 15.12 -5.98 -14.51
N ASP A 179 14.39 -7.07 -14.33
CA ASP A 179 13.42 -7.54 -15.31
C ASP A 179 12.21 -6.61 -15.28
N GLU A 180 12.06 -5.82 -16.34
CA GLU A 180 11.01 -4.81 -16.41
C GLU A 180 9.60 -5.43 -16.39
N LYS A 181 9.43 -6.59 -17.01
CA LYS A 181 8.14 -7.28 -17.07
C LYS A 181 7.73 -7.78 -15.68
N ILE A 182 8.63 -8.46 -14.99
CA ILE A 182 8.39 -8.92 -13.61
C ILE A 182 8.16 -7.74 -12.67
N ARG A 183 8.97 -6.68 -12.80
CA ARG A 183 8.84 -5.45 -12.02
C ARG A 183 7.46 -4.82 -12.20
N GLU A 184 7.01 -4.63 -13.44
CA GLU A 184 5.72 -4.01 -13.72
C GLU A 184 4.56 -4.84 -13.15
N LYS A 185 4.58 -6.16 -13.35
CA LYS A 185 3.57 -7.08 -12.80
C LYS A 185 3.53 -7.05 -11.27
N ALA A 186 4.68 -7.04 -10.61
CA ALA A 186 4.78 -6.90 -9.17
C ALA A 186 4.22 -5.55 -8.68
N MET A 187 4.48 -4.44 -9.39
CA MET A 187 3.88 -3.14 -9.07
C MET A 187 2.35 -3.16 -9.21
N GLN A 188 1.81 -3.79 -10.27
CA GLN A 188 0.37 -3.94 -10.46
C GLN A 188 -0.27 -4.70 -9.29
N VAL A 189 0.28 -5.87 -8.93
CA VAL A 189 -0.20 -6.66 -7.79
C VAL A 189 -0.11 -5.85 -6.49
N LYS A 190 1.01 -5.14 -6.28
CA LYS A 190 1.18 -4.39 -5.02
C LYS A 190 0.20 -3.24 -4.90
N LEU A 191 -0.08 -2.50 -5.97
CA LEU A 191 -1.11 -1.45 -5.94
C LEU A 191 -2.51 -2.03 -5.70
N ALA A 192 -2.82 -3.19 -6.29
CA ALA A 192 -4.09 -3.87 -6.09
C ALA A 192 -4.29 -4.34 -4.63
N ASP A 193 -3.26 -4.96 -4.04
CA ASP A 193 -3.16 -5.30 -2.61
C ASP A 193 -3.41 -4.05 -1.76
N ARG A 194 -2.61 -3.01 -1.96
CA ARG A 194 -2.69 -1.81 -1.14
C ARG A 194 -4.02 -1.09 -1.26
N THR A 195 -4.64 -1.07 -2.44
CA THR A 195 -5.97 -0.50 -2.63
C THR A 195 -6.98 -1.20 -1.73
N HIS A 196 -6.97 -2.54 -1.69
CA HIS A 196 -7.86 -3.31 -0.83
C HIS A 196 -7.53 -3.10 0.67
N ASN A 197 -6.25 -3.09 1.03
CA ASN A 197 -5.82 -2.83 2.41
C ASN A 197 -6.31 -1.48 2.93
N ILE A 198 -6.28 -0.44 2.10
CA ILE A 198 -6.76 0.91 2.43
C ILE A 198 -8.30 0.98 2.51
N TRP A 199 -9.05 0.20 1.74
CA TRP A 199 -10.51 0.13 1.93
C TRP A 199 -10.91 -0.55 3.24
N SER A 200 -10.03 -1.35 3.81
CA SER A 200 -10.22 -2.01 5.11
C SER A 200 -9.46 -1.31 6.24
N ILE A 201 -9.21 0.01 6.12
CA ILE A 201 -8.38 0.78 7.04
C ILE A 201 -8.95 0.82 8.47
N GLU A 202 -10.26 0.64 8.62
CA GLU A 202 -10.98 0.55 9.89
C GLU A 202 -10.50 -0.62 10.76
N ASN A 203 -9.99 -1.70 10.15
CA ASN A 203 -9.44 -2.86 10.86
C ASN A 203 -8.11 -2.56 11.58
N PHE A 204 -7.49 -1.41 11.30
CA PHE A 204 -6.25 -0.99 11.95
C PHE A 204 -6.53 -0.11 13.17
N THR A 205 -5.66 -0.18 14.18
CA THR A 205 -5.72 0.75 15.32
C THR A 205 -5.45 2.18 14.87
N GLU A 206 -5.86 3.19 15.65
CA GLU A 206 -5.63 4.60 15.31
C GLU A 206 -4.17 4.90 14.92
N GLN A 207 -3.23 4.40 15.71
CA GLN A 207 -1.79 4.59 15.46
C GLN A 207 -1.30 3.88 14.19
N GLN A 208 -1.97 2.79 13.80
CA GLN A 208 -1.63 2.02 12.60
C GLN A 208 -2.22 2.66 11.34
N ARG A 209 -3.41 3.28 11.40
CA ARG A 209 -4.12 3.83 10.23
C ARG A 209 -3.27 4.82 9.44
N LEU A 210 -2.72 5.83 10.11
CA LEU A 210 -1.82 6.82 9.49
C LEU A 210 -0.61 6.16 8.83
N PHE A 211 0.02 5.23 9.54
CA PHE A 211 1.21 4.55 9.04
C PHE A 211 0.92 3.63 7.84
N GLN A 212 -0.25 2.96 7.81
CA GLN A 212 -0.68 2.16 6.66
C GLN A 212 -0.94 3.03 5.42
N CYS A 213 -1.53 4.21 5.60
CA CYS A 213 -1.70 5.18 4.52
C CYS A 213 -0.33 5.71 4.04
N PHE A 214 0.61 5.98 4.95
CA PHE A 214 1.95 6.41 4.59
C PHE A 214 2.76 5.32 3.85
N LYS A 215 2.65 4.05 4.25
CA LYS A 215 3.21 2.92 3.49
C LYS A 215 2.69 2.93 2.04
N ASN A 216 1.42 3.25 1.86
CA ASN A 216 0.84 3.33 0.52
C ASN A 216 1.36 4.53 -0.26
N LEU A 217 1.52 5.68 0.38
CA LEU A 217 2.14 6.88 -0.20
C LEU A 217 3.54 6.58 -0.76
N PHE A 218 4.35 5.82 -0.02
CA PHE A 218 5.67 5.37 -0.50
C PHE A 218 5.56 4.54 -1.80
N ILE A 219 4.62 3.59 -1.86
CA ILE A 219 4.43 2.72 -3.03
C ILE A 219 3.95 3.55 -4.23
N ILE A 220 2.94 4.39 -4.04
CA ILE A 220 2.41 5.31 -5.06
C ILE A 220 3.54 6.18 -5.63
N ASN A 221 4.39 6.74 -4.76
CA ASN A 221 5.51 7.57 -5.19
C ASN A 221 6.50 6.78 -6.06
N ASN A 222 6.90 5.57 -5.67
CA ASN A 222 7.86 4.78 -6.45
C ASN A 222 7.28 4.26 -7.77
N VAL A 223 6.01 3.87 -7.80
CA VAL A 223 5.32 3.51 -9.05
C VAL A 223 5.27 4.72 -9.99
N LYS A 224 4.95 5.91 -9.45
CA LYS A 224 4.94 7.13 -10.27
C LYS A 224 6.34 7.45 -10.82
N LEU A 225 7.41 7.25 -10.05
CA LEU A 225 8.79 7.40 -10.55
C LEU A 225 9.04 6.48 -11.74
N TYR A 226 8.69 5.20 -11.62
CA TYR A 226 8.83 4.24 -12.71
C TYR A 226 8.05 4.64 -13.96
N LEU A 227 6.79 5.08 -13.81
CA LEU A 227 5.99 5.55 -14.94
C LEU A 227 6.56 6.82 -15.57
N MET A 228 7.10 7.76 -14.78
CA MET A 228 7.76 8.95 -15.30
C MET A 228 9.04 8.63 -16.07
N GLU A 229 9.83 7.67 -15.60
CA GLU A 229 11.02 7.18 -16.32
C GLU A 229 10.63 6.53 -17.66
N LYS A 230 9.50 5.82 -17.70
CA LYS A 230 9.01 5.13 -18.91
C LYS A 230 8.30 6.05 -19.91
N LYS A 231 7.50 7.02 -19.43
CA LYS A 231 6.54 7.81 -20.24
C LYS A 231 6.71 9.33 -20.16
N GLY A 232 7.65 9.82 -19.34
CA GLY A 232 7.89 11.26 -19.18
C GLY A 232 6.70 12.00 -18.55
N LYS A 233 6.21 13.06 -19.20
CA LYS A 233 5.07 13.87 -18.69
C LYS A 233 3.70 13.28 -19.06
N HIS A 234 3.66 12.26 -19.92
CA HIS A 234 2.43 11.68 -20.47
C HIS A 234 1.84 10.56 -19.59
N ILE A 235 2.31 10.41 -18.34
CA ILE A 235 1.92 9.34 -17.38
C ILE A 235 0.43 9.21 -17.07
N PHE A 236 -0.39 10.18 -17.46
CA PHE A 236 -1.82 10.19 -17.19
C PHE A 236 -2.68 10.23 -18.44
N GLU A 237 -2.08 10.27 -19.62
CA GLU A 237 -2.76 10.33 -20.92
C GLU A 237 -3.25 8.96 -21.38
N GLU A 238 -2.56 7.89 -20.98
CA GLU A 238 -2.94 6.52 -21.30
C GLU A 238 -3.83 5.92 -20.21
N HIS A 239 -4.44 4.78 -20.53
CA HIS A 239 -5.31 4.01 -19.62
C HIS A 239 -4.78 2.59 -19.44
N GLU A 240 -3.46 2.45 -19.35
CA GLU A 240 -2.84 1.18 -19.05
C GLU A 240 -3.17 0.70 -17.64
N PRO A 241 -3.19 -0.63 -17.40
CA PRO A 241 -3.61 -1.17 -16.12
C PRO A 241 -2.82 -0.62 -14.92
N LEU A 242 -1.51 -0.44 -15.05
CA LEU A 242 -0.66 0.10 -13.98
C LEU A 242 -1.04 1.54 -13.60
N GLU A 243 -1.29 2.40 -14.59
CA GLU A 243 -1.72 3.78 -14.35
C GLU A 243 -3.10 3.85 -13.70
N LYS A 244 -4.02 2.99 -14.15
CA LYS A 244 -5.35 2.90 -13.57
C LYS A 244 -5.29 2.44 -12.11
N LEU A 245 -4.44 1.47 -11.80
CA LEU A 245 -4.16 1.04 -10.43
C LEU A 245 -3.53 2.15 -9.60
N LEU A 246 -2.56 2.90 -10.15
CA LEU A 246 -1.95 4.05 -9.46
C LEU A 246 -3.01 5.10 -9.09
N LYS A 247 -3.84 5.52 -10.06
CA LYS A 247 -4.93 6.50 -9.85
C LYS A 247 -5.91 6.01 -8.78
N LYS A 248 -6.32 4.74 -8.83
CA LYS A 248 -7.26 4.14 -7.87
C LYS A 248 -6.68 4.01 -6.47
N CYS A 249 -5.46 3.52 -6.37
CA CYS A 249 -4.73 3.37 -5.12
C CYS A 249 -4.47 4.73 -4.45
N GLY A 250 -4.08 5.74 -5.25
CA GLY A 250 -3.94 7.11 -4.79
C GLY A 250 -5.25 7.70 -4.29
N LYS A 251 -6.33 7.58 -5.06
CA LYS A 251 -7.66 8.05 -4.62
C LYS A 251 -8.09 7.38 -3.31
N ALA A 252 -7.92 6.05 -3.19
CA ALA A 252 -8.25 5.32 -1.97
C ALA A 252 -7.45 5.84 -0.76
N THR A 253 -6.16 6.14 -0.96
CA THR A 253 -5.28 6.69 0.08
C THR A 253 -5.70 8.11 0.48
N TYR A 254 -6.06 8.95 -0.49
CA TYR A 254 -6.58 10.29 -0.23
C TYR A 254 -7.85 10.24 0.62
N ASP A 255 -8.80 9.38 0.25
CA ASP A 255 -10.05 9.20 0.99
C ASP A 255 -9.82 8.62 2.40
N ALA A 256 -8.85 7.71 2.56
CA ALA A 256 -8.46 7.19 3.87
C ALA A 256 -7.89 8.27 4.79
N PHE A 257 -7.03 9.17 4.28
CA PHE A 257 -6.61 10.33 5.07
C PHE A 257 -7.78 11.24 5.43
N LEU A 258 -8.75 11.44 4.54
CA LEU A 258 -9.97 12.19 4.87
C LEU A 258 -10.81 11.51 5.97
N TYR A 259 -10.90 10.18 5.99
CA TYR A 259 -11.55 9.46 7.07
C TYR A 259 -10.81 9.62 8.40
N ILE A 260 -9.47 9.54 8.38
CA ILE A 260 -8.66 9.80 9.58
C ILE A 260 -8.88 11.22 10.09
N CYS A 261 -8.86 12.24 9.22
CA CYS A 261 -9.18 13.61 9.61
C CYS A 261 -10.55 13.69 10.30
N ARG A 262 -11.59 13.06 9.73
CA ARG A 262 -12.94 13.04 10.33
C ARG A 262 -12.95 12.38 11.71
N TRP A 263 -12.40 11.17 11.84
CA TRP A 263 -12.33 10.47 13.13
C TRP A 263 -11.53 11.24 14.18
N THR A 264 -10.47 11.95 13.79
CA THR A 264 -9.73 12.79 14.72
C THR A 264 -10.53 14.02 15.16
N MET A 265 -11.35 14.61 14.28
CA MET A 265 -12.23 15.74 14.64
C MET A 265 -13.32 15.34 15.61
N GLU A 266 -13.86 14.12 15.49
CA GLU A 266 -14.86 13.54 16.41
C GLU A 266 -14.36 13.46 17.86
N LYS A 267 -13.05 13.58 18.10
CA LYS A 267 -12.46 13.69 19.45
C LYS A 267 -12.56 15.09 20.06
N GLY A 268 -13.32 15.99 19.44
CA GLY A 268 -13.59 17.34 19.99
C GLY A 268 -12.44 18.32 19.80
N ILE A 269 -11.78 18.29 18.63
CA ILE A 269 -10.70 19.24 18.28
C ILE A 269 -11.13 20.27 17.22
N THR A 270 -12.43 20.32 16.89
CA THR A 270 -12.98 21.08 15.76
C THR A 270 -12.59 22.56 15.80
N GLU A 271 -12.50 23.15 16.98
CA GLU A 271 -12.18 24.57 17.21
C GLU A 271 -10.80 25.00 16.71
N VAL A 272 -9.83 24.08 16.58
CA VAL A 272 -8.50 24.38 16.04
C VAL A 272 -8.29 23.95 14.59
N THR A 273 -9.26 23.23 14.00
CA THR A 273 -9.09 22.65 12.66
C THR A 273 -8.92 23.69 11.56
N SER A 274 -9.71 24.77 11.57
CA SER A 274 -9.59 25.85 10.59
C SER A 274 -8.23 26.55 10.66
N MET A 275 -7.71 26.77 11.87
CA MET A 275 -6.37 27.31 12.09
C MET A 275 -5.29 26.38 11.51
N MET A 276 -5.41 25.07 11.74
CA MET A 276 -4.48 24.09 11.18
C MET A 276 -4.52 24.05 9.65
N GLN A 277 -5.71 24.11 9.05
CA GLN A 277 -5.87 24.15 7.60
C GLN A 277 -5.25 25.41 7.00
N LEU A 278 -5.53 26.59 7.57
CA LEU A 278 -4.96 27.87 7.10
C LEU A 278 -3.45 27.91 7.27
N ALA A 279 -2.92 27.37 8.37
CA ALA A 279 -1.48 27.21 8.56
C ALA A 279 -0.87 26.29 7.49
N PHE A 280 -1.51 25.17 7.15
CA PHE A 280 -1.03 24.34 6.05
C PHE A 280 -1.06 25.07 4.71
N GLN A 281 -2.12 25.83 4.40
CA GLN A 281 -2.22 26.56 3.14
C GLN A 281 -1.13 27.62 3.03
N LYS A 282 -0.88 28.39 4.10
CA LYS A 282 0.25 29.31 4.16
C LYS A 282 1.59 28.59 3.95
N PHE A 283 1.78 27.44 4.60
CA PHE A 283 2.99 26.62 4.41
C PHE A 283 3.17 26.19 2.94
N SER A 284 2.09 25.72 2.29
CA SER A 284 2.09 25.27 0.91
C SER A 284 2.45 26.41 -0.07
N LEU A 285 1.88 27.60 0.14
CA LEU A 285 2.13 28.80 -0.65
C LEU A 285 3.58 29.29 -0.49
N GLU A 286 4.10 29.33 0.74
CA GLU A 286 5.46 29.81 1.02
C GLU A 286 6.55 28.83 0.54
N ARG A 287 6.24 27.53 0.45
CA ARG A 287 7.21 26.47 0.10
C ARG A 287 7.08 25.95 -1.33
N ASN A 288 6.45 26.72 -2.23
CA ASN A 288 6.32 26.40 -3.66
C ASN A 288 5.89 24.94 -3.93
N GLY A 289 4.85 24.47 -3.23
CA GLY A 289 4.22 23.18 -3.53
C GLY A 289 4.95 21.95 -2.97
N MET A 290 5.25 21.95 -1.67
CA MET A 290 5.64 20.77 -0.86
C MET A 290 6.97 20.07 -1.17
N LEU A 291 7.76 20.54 -2.15
CA LEU A 291 9.15 20.09 -2.37
C LEU A 291 9.99 20.17 -1.09
N GLU A 292 9.64 21.10 -0.20
CA GLU A 292 10.27 21.28 1.12
C GLU A 292 9.40 20.93 2.35
N VAL A 293 8.73 19.77 2.38
CA VAL A 293 8.31 19.12 3.67
C VAL A 293 9.54 18.62 4.48
N THR A 294 10.70 19.23 4.24
CA THR A 294 12.00 18.61 4.37
C THR A 294 13.00 19.45 5.15
N ASN A 295 12.91 20.78 5.20
CA ASN A 295 13.85 21.61 5.95
C ASN A 295 13.19 22.16 7.22
N ILE A 296 13.75 21.81 8.38
CA ILE A 296 13.23 22.25 9.69
C ILE A 296 13.78 23.64 9.97
N ASN A 297 12.94 24.67 9.88
CA ASN A 297 13.26 25.99 10.39
C ASN A 297 12.96 26.00 11.90
N ARG A 298 13.99 25.77 12.73
CA ARG A 298 13.85 25.79 14.20
C ARG A 298 13.49 27.16 14.78
N ARG A 299 13.52 28.22 13.97
CA ARG A 299 13.11 29.58 14.39
C ARG A 299 11.68 29.91 13.98
N GLU A 300 10.98 29.01 13.28
CA GLU A 300 9.58 29.19 12.92
C GLU A 300 8.70 29.13 14.17
N LYS A 301 7.99 30.23 14.46
CA LYS A 301 7.09 30.37 15.62
C LYS A 301 5.61 30.25 15.24
N HIS A 302 5.31 30.23 13.94
CA HIS A 302 3.97 29.98 13.44
C HIS A 302 3.67 28.47 13.45
N PRO A 303 2.39 28.05 13.53
CA PRO A 303 1.97 26.67 13.30
C PRO A 303 2.46 26.01 12.00
N LEU A 304 3.10 26.75 11.08
CA LEU A 304 3.77 26.19 9.91
C LEU A 304 4.81 25.14 10.30
N TRP A 305 5.44 25.31 11.47
CA TRP A 305 6.43 24.38 11.99
C TRP A 305 5.89 22.94 12.06
N LEU A 306 4.62 22.77 12.43
CA LEU A 306 3.97 21.47 12.57
C LEU A 306 3.98 20.67 11.24
N PHE A 307 3.94 21.34 10.09
CA PHE A 307 3.92 20.68 8.78
C PHE A 307 5.32 20.33 8.24
N GLN A 308 6.37 20.75 8.94
CA GLN A 308 7.74 20.43 8.56
C GLN A 308 8.10 19.01 8.99
N GLY A 309 8.71 18.23 8.10
CA GLY A 309 9.27 16.93 8.46
C GLY A 309 8.25 15.80 8.64
N VAL A 310 6.98 15.96 8.26
CA VAL A 310 5.97 14.88 8.31
C VAL A 310 6.44 13.64 7.55
N ILE A 311 6.92 13.82 6.33
CA ILE A 311 7.50 12.72 5.52
C ILE A 311 8.70 12.12 6.24
N ARG A 312 9.62 12.94 6.78
CA ARG A 312 10.80 12.46 7.52
C ARG A 312 10.43 11.64 8.75
N LYS A 313 9.38 12.03 9.47
CA LYS A 313 8.89 11.32 10.66
C LYS A 313 8.50 9.90 10.29
N TYR A 314 7.61 9.73 9.31
CA TYR A 314 7.16 8.40 8.93
C TYR A 314 8.20 7.62 8.10
N ASP A 315 9.09 8.29 7.37
CA ASP A 315 10.25 7.67 6.72
C ASP A 315 11.21 7.07 7.78
N ALA A 316 11.47 7.79 8.87
CA ALA A 316 12.22 7.25 10.00
C ALA A 316 11.57 5.99 10.58
N LYS A 317 10.23 5.93 10.65
CA LYS A 317 9.51 4.73 11.07
C LYS A 317 9.63 3.59 10.05
N LEU A 318 9.54 3.89 8.74
CA LEU A 318 9.76 2.90 7.68
C LEU A 318 11.16 2.29 7.74
N LEU A 319 12.18 3.11 8.05
CA LEU A 319 13.59 2.71 8.17
C LEU A 319 13.97 2.16 9.55
N HIS A 320 13.00 1.94 10.45
CA HIS A 320 13.22 1.47 11.83
C HIS A 320 14.14 2.38 12.68
N HIS A 321 14.26 3.67 12.30
CA HIS A 321 14.91 4.70 13.11
C HIS A 321 13.98 5.18 14.24
N PHE A 322 13.54 4.26 15.10
CA PHE A 322 12.49 4.50 16.11
C PHE A 322 12.81 5.65 17.06
N LYS A 323 14.08 5.83 17.46
CA LYS A 323 14.52 6.98 18.28
C LYS A 323 14.22 8.32 17.60
N THR A 324 14.40 8.41 16.28
CA THR A 324 14.11 9.63 15.52
C THR A 324 12.60 9.85 15.39
N TYR A 325 11.85 8.78 15.12
CA TYR A 325 10.39 8.83 15.03
C TYR A 325 9.75 9.30 16.34
N GLU A 326 10.10 8.67 17.47
CA GLU A 326 9.53 9.06 18.78
C GLU A 326 9.95 10.47 19.20
N LYS A 327 11.20 10.88 18.91
CA LYS A 327 11.64 12.27 19.18
C LYS A 327 10.80 13.31 18.42
N LEU A 328 10.51 13.08 17.15
CA LEU A 328 9.69 14.00 16.35
C LEU A 328 8.25 14.05 16.86
N LYS A 329 7.66 12.87 17.12
CA LYS A 329 6.31 12.75 17.67
C LYS A 329 6.17 13.45 19.02
N GLN A 330 7.14 13.26 19.92
CA GLN A 330 7.14 13.89 21.24
C GLN A 330 7.28 15.42 21.13
N SER A 331 8.17 15.90 20.25
CA SER A 331 8.34 17.34 20.01
C SER A 331 7.07 18.00 19.46
N GLU A 332 6.34 17.32 18.57
CA GLU A 332 5.05 17.82 18.07
C GLU A 332 3.99 17.85 19.16
N PHE A 333 3.94 16.81 20.01
CA PHE A 333 3.02 16.74 21.13
C PHE A 333 3.25 17.88 22.14
N GLU A 334 4.52 18.11 22.52
CA GLU A 334 4.92 19.20 23.42
C GLU A 334 4.58 20.57 22.83
N TYR A 335 4.86 20.77 21.54
CA TYR A 335 4.50 22.01 20.86
C TYR A 335 2.99 22.25 20.88
N CYS A 336 2.18 21.26 20.49
CA CYS A 336 0.72 21.39 20.49
C CYS A 336 0.17 21.65 21.89
N THR A 337 0.73 21.00 22.92
CA THR A 337 0.35 21.22 24.32
C THR A 337 0.57 22.67 24.75
N LEU A 338 1.73 23.25 24.39
CA LEU A 338 2.05 24.63 24.72
C LEU A 338 1.26 25.64 23.87
N PHE A 339 1.16 25.40 22.57
CA PHE A 339 0.54 26.32 21.63
C PHE A 339 -0.98 26.42 21.82
N PHE A 340 -1.64 25.32 22.19
CA PHE A 340 -3.09 25.26 22.43
C PHE A 340 -3.43 25.24 23.93
N SER A 341 -2.58 25.79 24.80
CA SER A 341 -2.77 25.77 26.25
C SER A 341 -4.12 26.34 26.70
N ASP A 342 -4.58 27.39 26.01
CA ASP A 342 -5.81 28.12 26.38
C ASP A 342 -7.08 27.28 26.17
N TYR A 343 -7.02 26.30 25.28
CA TYR A 343 -8.12 25.38 24.99
C TYR A 343 -8.27 24.27 26.02
N LYS A 344 -7.27 24.07 26.90
CA LYS A 344 -7.27 23.03 27.95
C LYS A 344 -7.54 21.61 27.41
N PHE A 345 -7.03 21.30 26.23
CA PHE A 345 -7.17 19.97 25.63
C PHE A 345 -6.57 18.87 26.50
N THR A 346 -7.24 17.72 26.53
CA THR A 346 -6.71 16.49 27.14
C THR A 346 -5.53 15.93 26.32
N PRO A 347 -4.67 15.07 26.89
CA PRO A 347 -3.61 14.40 26.14
C PRO A 347 -4.11 13.63 24.90
N GLU A 348 -5.33 13.07 24.97
CA GLU A 348 -5.95 12.40 23.82
C GLU A 348 -6.31 13.39 22.71
N GLN A 349 -6.85 14.55 23.06
CA GLN A 349 -7.16 15.61 22.11
C GLN A 349 -5.89 16.19 21.48
N ILE A 350 -4.83 16.41 22.25
CA ILE A 350 -3.52 16.84 21.71
C ILE A 350 -2.98 15.81 20.71
N LYS A 351 -3.06 14.51 21.03
CA LYS A 351 -2.69 13.44 20.08
C LYS A 351 -3.57 13.51 18.82
N ALA A 352 -4.87 13.73 18.96
CA ALA A 352 -5.79 13.87 17.83
C ALA A 352 -5.44 15.06 16.93
N ILE A 353 -4.98 16.19 17.50
CA ILE A 353 -4.50 17.35 16.73
C ILE A 353 -3.26 16.99 15.90
N VAL A 354 -2.30 16.26 16.49
CA VAL A 354 -1.10 15.79 15.76
C VAL A 354 -1.49 14.83 14.63
N ASP A 355 -2.36 13.86 14.93
CA ASP A 355 -2.84 12.88 13.95
C ASP A 355 -3.63 13.55 12.81
N TYR A 356 -4.49 14.53 13.13
CA TYR A 356 -5.25 15.33 12.15
C TYR A 356 -4.31 16.08 11.21
N LYS A 357 -3.31 16.76 11.79
CA LYS A 357 -2.30 17.51 11.04
C LYS A 357 -1.52 16.62 10.07
N ASP A 358 -1.07 15.45 10.53
CA ASP A 358 -0.37 14.49 9.68
C ASP A 358 -1.27 13.99 8.55
N ALA A 359 -2.49 13.58 8.87
CA ALA A 359 -3.45 13.13 7.86
C ALA A 359 -3.74 14.22 6.83
N TYR A 360 -3.96 15.46 7.27
CA TYR A 360 -4.28 16.58 6.40
C TYR A 360 -3.13 16.90 5.45
N SER A 361 -1.89 17.00 5.96
CA SER A 361 -0.73 17.28 5.10
C SER A 361 -0.40 16.13 4.15
N LEU A 362 -0.56 14.88 4.59
CA LEU A 362 -0.30 13.71 3.74
C LEU A 362 -1.38 13.52 2.67
N LYS A 363 -2.65 13.89 2.92
CA LYS A 363 -3.68 13.87 1.86
C LYS A 363 -3.32 14.84 0.73
N GLU A 364 -2.81 16.01 1.07
CA GLU A 364 -2.40 17.01 0.09
C GLU A 364 -1.22 16.49 -0.73
N ALA A 365 -0.24 15.84 -0.08
CA ALA A 365 0.86 15.17 -0.78
C ALA A 365 0.37 14.12 -1.80
N VAL A 366 -0.67 13.33 -1.45
CA VAL A 366 -1.31 12.39 -2.39
C VAL A 366 -1.96 13.14 -3.57
N ALA A 367 -2.66 14.24 -3.32
CA ALA A 367 -3.30 15.03 -4.37
C ALA A 367 -2.25 15.57 -5.36
N TYR A 368 -1.14 16.11 -4.87
CA TYR A 368 -0.06 16.57 -5.74
C TYR A 368 0.58 15.43 -6.53
N LEU A 369 0.77 14.25 -5.92
CA LEU A 369 1.24 13.06 -6.66
C LEU A 369 0.30 12.68 -7.80
N LEU A 370 -1.02 12.79 -7.62
CA LEU A 370 -2.00 12.42 -8.63
C LEU A 370 -2.21 13.47 -9.71
N TYR A 371 -2.12 14.77 -9.38
CA TYR A 371 -2.54 15.84 -10.29
C TYR A 371 -1.41 16.69 -10.85
N LYS A 372 -0.23 16.69 -10.24
CA LYS A 372 0.94 17.42 -10.76
C LYS A 372 1.92 16.43 -11.39
N PRO A 373 2.04 16.36 -12.73
CA PRO A 373 2.82 15.31 -13.41
C PRO A 373 4.28 15.22 -12.96
N ASP A 374 4.92 16.38 -12.75
CA ASP A 374 6.33 16.53 -12.36
C ASP A 374 6.57 16.46 -10.84
N TYR A 375 5.51 16.36 -10.03
CA TYR A 375 5.65 16.31 -8.57
C TYR A 375 6.00 14.91 -8.07
N MET A 376 7.12 14.83 -7.35
CA MET A 376 7.55 13.63 -6.64
C MET A 376 7.93 13.99 -5.21
N LEU A 377 7.69 13.08 -4.27
CA LEU A 377 8.16 13.25 -2.91
C LEU A 377 9.66 13.01 -2.84
N GLY A 378 10.41 14.04 -2.45
CA GLY A 378 11.82 13.92 -2.14
C GLY A 378 12.06 13.13 -0.85
N ARG A 379 13.20 12.43 -0.79
CA ARG A 379 13.81 11.86 0.44
C ARG A 379 13.30 10.55 1.00
N PHE A 380 12.57 9.74 0.25
CA PHE A 380 12.66 8.30 0.52
C PHE A 380 14.12 7.92 0.19
N ASN A 381 15.00 7.83 1.19
CA ASN A 381 16.44 7.56 1.04
C ASN A 381 16.71 6.10 0.60
N TYR A 382 15.90 5.56 -0.31
CA TYR A 382 16.02 4.21 -0.84
C TYR A 382 17.40 4.01 -1.48
N GLN A 383 17.97 5.08 -2.03
CA GLN A 383 19.31 5.09 -2.60
C GLN A 383 20.42 4.77 -1.58
N LYS A 384 20.19 5.00 -0.29
CA LYS A 384 21.17 4.63 0.76
C LYS A 384 21.08 3.16 1.17
N LEU A 385 20.03 2.46 0.75
CA LEU A 385 19.88 1.01 0.93
C LEU A 385 20.41 0.21 -0.25
N PHE A 386 21.01 0.86 -1.25
CA PHE A 386 21.93 0.22 -2.18
C PHE A 386 23.16 -0.28 -1.40
N ARG A 387 23.05 -1.41 -0.70
CA ARG A 387 24.24 -2.21 -0.49
C ARG A 387 24.69 -2.66 -1.88
N LYS A 388 25.96 -2.36 -2.22
CA LYS A 388 26.66 -3.15 -3.23
C LYS A 388 26.39 -4.60 -2.88
N VAL A 389 25.73 -5.32 -3.79
CA VAL A 389 25.88 -6.76 -3.84
C VAL A 389 27.35 -6.93 -4.23
N GLU A 390 28.21 -7.09 -3.23
CA GLU A 390 29.53 -7.67 -3.43
C GLU A 390 29.37 -9.16 -3.70
#